data_AF-L1P1L5-F1
#
_entry.id   AF-L1P1L5-F1
#
_cell.length_a   1.000
_cell.length_b   1.000
_cell.length_c   1.000
_cell.angle_alpha   90.00
_cell.angle_beta   90.00
_cell.angle_gamma   90.00
#
_symmetry.space_group_name_H-M   'P 1'
#
loop_
_entity.id
_entity.type
_entity.pdbx_description
1 polymer ?
#
loop_
_entity_poly.entity_id
_entity_poly.type
_entity_poly.pdbx_seq_one_letter_code
_entity_poly.pdbx_strand_id
1 'polypeptide(L)'
;MEQKPITIDECKRAYEHLVEKGYFTEKHTFDFYIDHRDKELIEVLHKMGYEGNLLALGYFYPEYGAFYYVIDVDRISMDDAKKIMYDYIKDWKDGNE
;
A
#
# COMPACT_ATOMS: atom_id res chain seq x y z
N MET A 1 24.78 -2.67 -5.46
CA MET A 1 24.80 -2.50 -3.99
C MET A 1 23.57 -3.19 -3.46
N GLU A 2 23.67 -4.01 -2.41
CA GLU A 2 22.48 -4.59 -1.79
C GLU A 2 21.65 -3.47 -1.15
N GLN A 3 20.40 -3.34 -1.60
CA GLN A 3 19.48 -2.36 -1.05
C GLN A 3 19.04 -2.82 0.33
N LYS A 4 19.29 -1.98 1.35
CA LYS A 4 18.89 -2.23 2.73
C LYS A 4 17.40 -2.61 2.79
N PRO A 5 17.01 -3.68 3.50
CA PRO A 5 15.61 -4.02 3.71
C PRO A 5 14.85 -2.85 4.36
N ILE A 6 13.68 -2.50 3.82
CA ILE A 6 12.75 -1.60 4.52
C ILE A 6 12.24 -2.31 5.77
N THR A 7 12.31 -1.61 6.89
CA THR A 7 11.77 -2.02 8.19
C THR A 7 10.32 -1.55 8.38
N ILE A 8 9.58 -2.21 9.29
CA ILE A 8 8.22 -1.79 9.66
C ILE A 8 8.18 -0.34 10.14
N ASP A 9 9.20 0.11 10.88
CA ASP A 9 9.28 1.50 11.37
C ASP A 9 9.51 2.51 10.24
N GLU A 10 10.25 2.14 9.19
CA GLU A 10 10.37 2.95 7.97
C GLU A 10 9.03 3.05 7.24
N CYS A 11 8.26 1.96 7.16
CA CYS A 11 6.89 1.99 6.62
C CYS A 11 5.95 2.89 7.46
N LYS A 12 6.02 2.81 8.79
CA LYS A 12 5.20 3.64 9.69
C LYS A 12 5.51 5.12 9.51
N ARG A 13 6.80 5.50 9.43
CA ARG A 13 7.19 6.89 9.18
C ARG A 13 6.72 7.39 7.82
N ALA A 14 6.77 6.55 6.79
CA ALA A 14 6.22 6.88 5.47
C ALA A 14 4.72 7.14 5.56
N TYR A 15 3.97 6.28 6.25
CA TYR A 15 2.53 6.44 6.47
C TYR A 15 2.21 7.73 7.24
N GLU A 16 2.89 8.00 8.35
CA GLU A 16 2.71 9.21 9.14
C GLU A 16 2.99 10.47 8.33
N HIS A 17 4.05 10.48 7.52
CA HIS A 17 4.36 11.59 6.62
C HIS A 17 3.23 11.84 5.62
N LEU A 18 2.67 10.78 5.05
CA LEU A 18 1.56 10.88 4.11
C LEU A 18 0.29 11.41 4.79
N VAL A 19 0.00 10.96 6.02
CA VAL A 19 -1.11 11.50 6.84
C VAL A 19 -0.91 13.00 7.11
N GLU A 20 0.28 13.41 7.56
CA GLU A 20 0.61 14.81 7.88
C GLU A 20 0.41 15.74 6.68
N LYS A 21 0.82 15.29 5.49
CA LYS A 21 0.69 16.05 4.24
C LYS A 21 -0.71 16.04 3.65
N GLY A 22 -1.68 15.39 4.32
CA GLY A 22 -3.08 15.39 3.92
C GLY A 22 -3.44 14.30 2.90
N TYR A 23 -2.49 13.43 2.52
CA TYR A 23 -2.71 12.36 1.54
C TYR A 23 -3.66 11.24 2.06
N PHE A 24 -3.99 11.21 3.34
CA PHE A 24 -4.90 10.21 3.92
C PHE A 24 -5.98 10.80 4.83
N THR A 25 -6.24 12.10 4.77
CA THR A 25 -7.25 12.71 5.66
C THR A 25 -8.68 12.45 5.16
N GLU A 26 -9.56 12.04 6.07
CA GLU A 26 -10.99 11.71 5.84
C GLU A 26 -11.77 12.83 5.14
N LYS A 27 -11.30 14.07 5.25
CA LYS A 27 -11.86 15.26 4.61
C LYS A 27 -11.84 15.19 3.07
N HIS A 28 -10.98 14.37 2.49
CA HIS A 28 -10.84 14.19 1.04
C HIS A 28 -11.35 12.83 0.54
N THR A 29 -11.96 12.02 1.41
CA THR A 29 -12.28 10.60 1.14
C THR A 29 -13.74 10.36 0.77
N PHE A 30 -14.55 11.42 0.69
CA PHE A 30 -15.95 11.33 0.27
C PHE A 30 -16.09 11.59 -1.23
N ASP A 31 -16.67 10.60 -1.90
CA ASP A 31 -17.21 10.61 -3.26
C ASP A 31 -16.19 10.43 -4.41
N PHE A 32 -16.23 9.21 -4.98
CA PHE A 32 -15.62 8.82 -6.27
C PHE A 32 -14.09 8.87 -6.42
N TYR A 33 -13.37 9.47 -5.48
CA TYR A 33 -11.92 9.36 -5.33
C TYR A 33 -11.57 8.05 -4.62
N ILE A 34 -11.78 6.94 -5.32
CA ILE A 34 -10.92 5.77 -5.15
C ILE A 34 -9.55 6.22 -5.67
N ASP A 35 -8.84 6.90 -4.78
CA ASP A 35 -7.74 7.78 -5.09
C ASP A 35 -6.53 6.93 -5.49
N HIS A 36 -6.15 7.03 -6.77
CA HIS A 36 -4.94 6.45 -7.34
C HIS A 36 -3.71 7.27 -6.85
N ARG A 37 -3.54 7.32 -5.53
CA ARG A 37 -2.38 7.93 -4.85
C ARG A 37 -1.21 6.96 -4.68
N ASP A 38 -1.33 5.80 -5.29
CA ASP A 38 -0.26 4.84 -5.48
C ASP A 38 0.99 5.47 -6.09
N LYS A 39 0.81 6.39 -7.05
CA LYS A 39 1.93 7.16 -7.63
C LYS A 39 2.62 8.06 -6.61
N GLU A 40 1.86 8.77 -5.78
CA GLU A 40 2.41 9.66 -4.75
C GLU A 40 3.08 8.88 -3.62
N LEU A 41 2.52 7.73 -3.24
CA LEU A 41 3.15 6.78 -2.32
C LEU A 41 4.48 6.27 -2.88
N ILE A 42 4.52 5.86 -4.15
CA ILE A 42 5.75 5.44 -4.84
C ILE A 42 6.79 6.57 -4.82
N GLU A 43 6.38 7.80 -5.15
CA GLU A 43 7.28 8.96 -5.11
C GLU A 43 7.84 9.22 -3.70
N VAL A 44 7.02 9.09 -2.65
CA VAL A 44 7.48 9.24 -1.27
C VAL A 44 8.45 8.13 -0.90
N LEU A 45 8.17 6.88 -1.26
CA LEU A 45 9.08 5.75 -1.03
C LEU A 45 10.44 5.99 -1.74
N HIS A 46 10.42 6.47 -2.98
CA HIS A 46 11.63 6.87 -3.72
C HIS A 46 12.36 8.03 -3.03
N LYS A 47 11.65 9.09 -2.60
CA LYS A 47 12.24 10.21 -1.84
C LYS A 47 12.85 9.79 -0.50
N MET A 48 12.32 8.72 0.10
CA MET A 48 12.86 8.10 1.32
C MET A 48 14.06 7.17 1.05
N GLY A 49 14.48 7.02 -0.21
CA GLY A 49 15.65 6.23 -0.62
C GLY A 49 15.33 4.77 -0.96
N TYR A 50 14.06 4.42 -1.17
CA TYR A 50 13.74 3.11 -1.74
C TYR A 50 13.94 3.12 -3.25
N GLU A 51 14.80 2.26 -3.78
CA GLU A 51 15.16 2.19 -5.19
C GLU A 51 14.50 1.01 -5.94
N GLY A 52 13.53 0.32 -5.31
CA GLY A 52 12.89 -0.87 -5.88
C GLY A 52 11.91 -0.54 -7.02
N ASN A 53 11.62 -1.55 -7.84
CA ASN A 53 10.70 -1.43 -8.97
C ASN A 53 9.26 -1.58 -8.47
N LEU A 54 8.70 -0.45 -8.04
CA LEU A 54 7.41 -0.40 -7.38
C LEU A 54 6.25 -0.44 -8.39
N LEU A 55 5.31 -1.36 -8.15
CA LEU A 55 4.06 -1.50 -8.89
C LEU A 55 2.87 -1.41 -7.94
N ALA A 56 1.93 -0.53 -8.28
CA ALA A 56 0.66 -0.43 -7.61
C ALA A 56 -0.35 -1.46 -8.14
N LEU A 57 -1.12 -2.02 -7.22
CA LEU A 57 -2.14 -3.03 -7.50
C LEU A 57 -3.42 -2.67 -6.74
N GLY A 58 -4.55 -2.96 -7.37
CA GLY A 58 -5.88 -2.75 -6.81
C GLY A 58 -6.82 -3.86 -7.22
N TYR A 59 -7.54 -4.44 -6.25
CA TYR A 59 -8.52 -5.49 -6.49
C TYR A 59 -9.82 -5.17 -5.78
N PHE A 60 -10.93 -5.33 -6.50
CA PHE A 60 -12.26 -5.24 -5.93
C PHE A 60 -12.75 -6.63 -5.51
N TYR A 61 -13.18 -6.74 -4.27
CA TYR A 61 -13.77 -7.93 -3.69
C TYR A 61 -15.24 -7.63 -3.38
N PRO A 62 -16.21 -8.30 -4.03
CA PRO A 62 -17.63 -7.99 -3.85
C PRO A 62 -18.10 -8.00 -2.39
N GLU A 63 -17.51 -8.86 -1.56
CA GLU A 63 -17.86 -9.03 -0.15
C GLU A 63 -17.14 -8.04 0.78
N TYR A 64 -16.01 -7.48 0.36
CA TYR A 64 -15.06 -6.77 1.26
C TYR A 64 -14.74 -5.34 0.81
N GLY A 65 -15.16 -4.95 -0.40
CA GLY A 65 -14.79 -3.66 -1.01
C GLY A 65 -13.47 -3.73 -1.79
N ALA A 66 -12.90 -2.56 -2.08
CA ALA A 66 -11.66 -2.47 -2.85
C ALA A 66 -10.42 -2.38 -1.94
N PHE A 67 -9.40 -3.17 -2.25
CA PHE A 67 -8.11 -3.15 -1.55
C PHE A 67 -7.00 -2.75 -2.52
N TYR A 68 -6.14 -1.83 -2.08
CA TYR A 68 -5.03 -1.27 -2.85
C TYR A 68 -3.72 -1.49 -2.10
N TYR A 69 -2.66 -1.83 -2.84
CA TYR A 69 -1.33 -2.09 -2.28
C TYR A 69 -0.23 -1.87 -3.33
N VAL A 70 1.00 -1.66 -2.87
CA VAL A 70 2.18 -1.46 -3.72
C VAL A 70 3.17 -2.60 -3.44
N ILE A 71 3.74 -3.16 -4.50
CA ILE A 71 4.74 -4.24 -4.42
C ILE A 71 6.03 -3.84 -5.12
N ASP A 72 7.16 -4.41 -4.69
CA ASP A 72 8.41 -4.37 -5.46
C ASP A 72 8.52 -5.65 -6.28
N VAL A 73 8.36 -5.53 -7.60
CA VAL A 73 8.28 -6.69 -8.50
C VAL A 73 9.61 -7.43 -8.63
N ASP A 74 10.71 -6.82 -8.21
CA ASP A 74 12.02 -7.48 -8.16
C ASP A 74 12.19 -8.33 -6.89
N ARG A 75 11.28 -8.18 -5.91
CA ARG A 75 11.34 -8.87 -4.61
C ARG A 75 10.20 -9.84 -4.35
N ILE A 76 9.03 -9.63 -4.95
CA ILE A 76 7.87 -10.50 -4.79
C ILE A 76 7.12 -10.66 -6.11
N SER A 77 6.71 -11.90 -6.40
CA SER A 77 5.85 -12.16 -7.55
C SER A 77 4.45 -11.60 -7.32
N MET A 78 3.73 -11.27 -8.40
CA MET A 78 2.34 -10.82 -8.28
C MET A 78 1.44 -11.87 -7.62
N ASP A 79 1.68 -13.16 -7.88
CA ASP A 79 0.89 -14.26 -7.31
C ASP A 79 1.12 -14.40 -5.81
N ASP A 80 2.37 -14.31 -5.35
CA ASP A 80 2.70 -14.34 -3.92
C ASP A 80 2.14 -13.12 -3.19
N ALA A 81 2.26 -11.93 -3.78
CA ALA A 81 1.70 -10.72 -3.21
C ALA A 81 0.17 -10.78 -3.10
N LYS A 82 -0.49 -11.34 -4.12
CA LYS A 82 -1.94 -11.56 -4.12
C LYS A 82 -2.36 -12.55 -3.04
N LYS A 83 -1.59 -13.61 -2.81
CA LYS A 83 -1.83 -14.56 -1.73
C LYS A 83 -1.73 -13.89 -0.35
N ILE A 84 -0.69 -13.08 -0.11
CA ILE A 84 -0.55 -12.30 1.13
C ILE A 84 -1.78 -11.40 1.34
N MET A 85 -2.28 -10.76 0.29
CA MET A 85 -3.47 -9.93 0.41
C MET A 85 -4.75 -10.71 0.66
N TYR A 86 -4.90 -11.90 0.08
CA TYR A 86 -6.03 -12.78 0.39
C TYR A 86 -6.02 -13.21 1.86
N ASP A 87 -4.85 -13.57 2.39
CA ASP A 87 -4.69 -13.92 3.80
C ASP A 87 -5.05 -12.70 4.69
N TYR A 88 -4.55 -11.50 4.36
CA TYR A 88 -4.90 -10.26 5.08
C TYR A 88 -6.39 -9.95 5.06
N ILE A 89 -7.07 -10.06 3.90
CA ILE A 89 -8.51 -9.76 3.78
C ILE A 89 -9.33 -10.75 4.61
N LYS A 90 -8.92 -12.02 4.64
CA LYS A 90 -9.56 -13.04 5.46
C LYS A 90 -9.42 -12.70 6.96
N ASP A 91 -8.23 -12.35 7.41
CA ASP A 91 -7.99 -11.97 8.81
C ASP A 91 -8.74 -10.67 9.17
N TRP A 92 -8.78 -9.69 8.26
CA TRP A 92 -9.54 -8.45 8.43
C TRP A 92 -11.03 -8.71 8.60
N LYS A 93 -11.59 -9.68 7.85
CA LYS A 93 -12.98 -10.11 8.00
C LYS A 93 -13.22 -10.69 9.39
N ASP A 94 -12.42 -11.67 9.80
CA ASP A 94 -12.59 -12.38 11.07
C ASP A 94 -12.45 -11.45 12.30
N GLY A 95 -11.75 -10.32 12.16
CA GLY A 95 -11.58 -9.31 13.21
C GLY A 95 -12.60 -8.16 13.24
N ASN A 96 -13.42 -8.01 12.18
CA ASN A 96 -14.46 -6.97 12.09
C ASN A 96 -15.90 -7.53 12.10
N GLU A 97 -16.07 -8.85 12.16
CA GLU A 97 -17.33 -9.54 12.53
C GLU A 97 -17.49 -9.65 14.06
#